data_AF-A0A532AZG1-F1
#
_entry.id   AF-A0A532AZG1-F1
#
_cell.length_a   1.000
_cell.length_b   1.000
_cell.length_c   1.000
_cell.angle_alpha   90.00
_cell.angle_beta   90.00
_cell.angle_gamma   90.00
#
_symmetry.space_group_name_H-M   'P 1'
#
loop_
_entity.id
_entity.type
_entity.pdbx_description
1 polymer ?
#
loop_
_entity_poly.entity_id
_entity_poly.type
_entity_poly.pdbx_seq_one_letter_code
_entity_poly.pdbx_strand_id
1 'polypeptide(L)'
;YLVFRLSGRWVTSTASADPMGILDMRAMDWSNEILDAAGVARRMMLDLARPGTVLGQLTSEAAMLTGLREGTPIVAGGGDGQCAGTGAGVLQPRCAYINLGTAVVSGSFGIDYVHDLAFRTETAVADDGYIYETCLRAGTFLVDWMAREMLGVDLHGASDVLEALEAEAAASPIGAGGIMLLPYWQGVMDPHWDSA
;
A
#
# COMPACT_ATOMS: atom_id res chain seq x y z
N TYR A 1 -17.87 -3.71 2.62
CA TYR A 1 -18.63 -4.35 3.72
C TYR A 1 -18.82 -3.44 4.93
N LEU A 2 -17.76 -2.95 5.57
CA LEU A 2 -17.88 -2.13 6.79
C LEU A 2 -18.76 -0.89 6.59
N VAL A 3 -18.57 -0.15 5.49
CA VAL A 3 -19.42 1.00 5.13
C VAL A 3 -20.91 0.62 5.12
N PHE A 4 -21.27 -0.52 4.53
CA PHE A 4 -22.65 -1.01 4.51
C PHE A 4 -23.16 -1.31 5.92
N ARG A 5 -22.37 -1.99 6.76
CA ARG A 5 -22.76 -2.28 8.15
C ARG A 5 -22.96 -1.01 8.99
N LEU A 6 -22.19 0.04 8.71
CA LEU A 6 -22.19 1.28 9.47
C LEU A 6 -23.24 2.30 8.99
N SER A 7 -23.57 2.32 7.69
CA SER A 7 -24.42 3.35 7.06
C SER A 7 -25.63 2.80 6.32
N GLY A 8 -25.73 1.49 6.10
CA GLY A 8 -26.72 0.86 5.23
C GLY A 8 -26.48 1.03 3.74
N ARG A 9 -25.41 1.74 3.32
CA ARG A 9 -25.13 2.03 1.91
C ARG A 9 -24.08 1.10 1.30
N TRP A 10 -24.33 0.69 0.07
CA TRP A 10 -23.43 -0.10 -0.77
C TRP A 10 -22.57 0.83 -1.64
N VAL A 11 -21.55 1.43 -1.03
CA VAL A 11 -20.62 2.36 -1.68
C VAL A 11 -19.19 2.07 -1.23
N THR A 12 -18.22 2.27 -2.11
CA THR A 12 -16.78 2.10 -1.82
C THR A 12 -15.97 3.26 -2.39
N SER A 13 -14.79 3.48 -1.82
CA SER A 13 -13.81 4.41 -2.37
C SER A 13 -13.18 3.83 -3.64
N THR A 14 -12.87 4.67 -4.61
CA THR A 14 -12.03 4.31 -5.78
C THR A 14 -10.66 3.79 -5.33
N ALA A 15 -10.06 4.35 -4.28
CA ALA A 15 -8.82 3.85 -3.69
C ALA A 15 -8.93 2.47 -3.05
N SER A 16 -10.09 2.13 -2.48
CA SER A 16 -10.32 0.76 -2.00
C SER A 16 -10.70 -0.21 -3.12
N ALA A 17 -11.14 0.30 -4.27
CA ALA A 17 -11.59 -0.49 -5.42
C ALA A 17 -10.45 -0.80 -6.41
N ASP A 18 -9.44 0.06 -6.51
CA ASP A 18 -8.33 -0.14 -7.45
C ASP A 18 -7.60 -1.48 -7.33
N PRO A 19 -7.40 -2.07 -6.13
CA PRO A 19 -6.65 -3.33 -6.03
C PRO A 19 -7.44 -4.52 -6.57
N MET A 20 -8.73 -4.34 -6.86
CA MET A 20 -9.56 -5.36 -7.47
C MET A 20 -9.21 -5.62 -8.94
N GLY A 21 -8.43 -4.73 -9.59
CA GLY A 21 -8.01 -4.90 -10.98
C GLY A 21 -9.14 -4.75 -12.02
N ILE A 22 -10.30 -4.22 -11.61
CA ILE A 22 -11.49 -4.03 -12.47
C ILE A 22 -11.92 -2.55 -12.57
N LEU A 23 -11.19 -1.65 -11.90
CA LEU A 23 -11.40 -0.21 -11.97
C LEU A 23 -10.66 0.35 -13.20
N ASP A 24 -11.35 1.10 -14.06
CA ASP A 24 -10.68 1.99 -15.00
C ASP A 24 -10.15 3.19 -14.21
N MET A 25 -8.86 3.17 -13.94
CA MET A 25 -8.19 4.18 -13.12
C MET A 25 -8.15 5.56 -13.81
N ARG A 26 -8.23 5.63 -15.15
CA ARG A 26 -8.29 6.92 -15.87
C ARG A 26 -9.69 7.53 -15.77
N ALA A 27 -10.72 6.71 -15.96
CA ALA A 27 -12.11 7.14 -15.87
C ALA A 27 -12.60 7.28 -14.42
N MET A 28 -11.88 6.69 -13.45
CA MET A 28 -12.27 6.56 -12.04
C MET A 28 -13.65 5.90 -11.88
N ASP A 29 -13.91 4.88 -12.71
CA ASP A 29 -15.15 4.10 -12.70
C ASP A 29 -14.88 2.62 -13.04
N TRP A 30 -15.84 1.72 -12.83
CA TRP A 30 -15.64 0.30 -13.18
C TRP A 30 -15.46 0.11 -14.70
N SER A 31 -14.46 -0.69 -15.08
CA SER A 31 -14.20 -1.01 -16.49
C SER A 31 -15.21 -2.02 -17.01
N ASN A 32 -16.10 -1.60 -17.91
CA ASN A 32 -17.06 -2.53 -18.53
C ASN A 32 -16.37 -3.64 -19.33
N GLU A 33 -15.23 -3.34 -19.97
CA GLU A 33 -14.45 -4.32 -20.73
C GLU A 33 -13.96 -5.46 -19.82
N ILE A 34 -13.39 -5.12 -18.67
CA ILE A 34 -12.89 -6.12 -17.72
C ILE A 34 -14.05 -6.86 -17.05
N LEU A 35 -15.13 -6.15 -16.69
CA LEU A 35 -16.33 -6.76 -16.13
C LEU A 35 -16.96 -7.79 -17.08
N ASP A 36 -17.09 -7.44 -18.36
CA ASP A 36 -17.63 -8.33 -19.39
C ASP A 36 -16.73 -9.56 -19.58
N ALA A 37 -15.40 -9.36 -19.62
CA ALA A 37 -14.43 -10.46 -19.69
C ALA A 37 -14.49 -11.40 -18.47
N ALA A 38 -14.76 -10.85 -17.28
CA ALA A 38 -14.93 -11.60 -16.05
C ALA A 38 -16.33 -12.23 -15.88
N GLY A 39 -17.28 -11.92 -16.77
CA GLY A 39 -18.68 -12.38 -16.66
C GLY A 39 -19.45 -11.73 -15.51
N VAL A 40 -19.03 -10.54 -15.07
CA VAL A 40 -19.64 -9.80 -13.95
C VAL A 40 -20.51 -8.68 -14.50
N ALA A 41 -21.79 -8.66 -14.13
CA ALA A 41 -22.67 -7.59 -14.56
C ALA A 41 -22.42 -6.31 -13.78
N ARG A 42 -22.38 -5.15 -14.45
CA ARG A 42 -22.20 -3.82 -13.83
C ARG A 42 -23.12 -3.55 -12.63
N ARG A 43 -24.37 -4.03 -12.68
CA ARG A 43 -25.36 -3.89 -11.57
C ARG A 43 -24.97 -4.59 -10.27
N MET A 44 -23.97 -5.49 -10.31
CA MET A 44 -23.44 -6.18 -9.13
C MET A 44 -22.36 -5.35 -8.42
N MET A 45 -21.86 -4.30 -9.08
CA MET A 45 -20.83 -3.43 -8.54
C MET A 45 -21.42 -2.40 -7.59
N LEU A 46 -20.61 -1.99 -6.61
CA LEU A 46 -20.96 -0.94 -5.66
C LEU A 46 -20.89 0.44 -6.34
N ASP A 47 -21.59 1.42 -5.77
CA ASP A 47 -21.34 2.82 -6.12
C ASP A 47 -19.90 3.18 -5.74
N LEU A 48 -19.26 4.01 -6.58
CA LEU A 48 -17.91 4.51 -6.35
C LEU A 48 -17.95 5.96 -5.83
N ALA A 49 -17.01 6.28 -4.95
CA ALA A 49 -16.76 7.62 -4.48
C ALA A 49 -15.26 7.92 -4.49
N ARG A 50 -14.90 9.19 -4.63
CA ARG A 50 -13.51 9.62 -4.45
C ARG A 50 -13.13 9.59 -2.97
N PRO A 51 -11.84 9.32 -2.64
CA PRO A 51 -11.32 9.56 -1.29
C PRO A 51 -11.72 10.95 -0.76
N GLY A 52 -11.95 11.05 0.55
CA GLY A 52 -12.43 12.28 1.18
C GLY A 52 -13.94 12.55 1.05
N THR A 53 -14.66 11.80 0.21
CA THR A 53 -16.12 11.94 0.07
C THR A 53 -16.86 11.35 1.28
N VAL A 54 -17.88 12.03 1.81
CA VAL A 54 -18.79 11.47 2.82
C VAL A 54 -19.68 10.40 2.17
N LEU A 55 -19.45 9.14 2.55
CA LEU A 55 -20.18 7.96 2.08
C LEU A 55 -21.54 7.79 2.75
N GLY A 56 -21.76 8.46 3.86
CA GLY A 56 -22.99 8.37 4.63
C GLY A 56 -22.74 8.75 6.08
N GLN A 57 -23.67 8.36 6.93
CA GLN A 57 -23.61 8.63 8.35
C GLN A 57 -23.84 7.34 9.12
N LEU A 58 -23.25 7.28 10.31
CA LEU A 58 -23.41 6.17 11.24
C LEU A 58 -24.90 6.02 11.62
N THR A 59 -25.46 4.82 11.44
CA THR A 59 -26.84 4.53 11.86
C THR A 59 -26.96 4.45 13.38
N SER A 60 -28.19 4.57 13.90
CA SER A 60 -28.46 4.37 15.33
C SER A 60 -28.00 3.00 15.84
N GLU A 61 -28.24 1.94 15.05
CA GLU A 61 -27.77 0.58 15.38
C GLU A 61 -26.24 0.50 15.45
N ALA A 62 -25.54 1.05 14.46
CA ALA A 62 -24.07 1.06 14.44
C ALA A 62 -23.48 1.92 15.56
N ALA A 63 -24.13 3.03 15.91
CA ALA A 63 -23.76 3.88 17.04
C ALA A 63 -23.80 3.10 18.37
N MET A 64 -24.87 2.33 18.62
CA MET A 64 -24.97 1.47 19.81
C MET A 64 -23.87 0.41 19.88
N LEU A 65 -23.48 -0.18 18.73
CA LEU A 65 -22.45 -1.22 18.68
C LEU A 65 -21.03 -0.68 18.85
N THR A 66 -20.76 0.54 18.38
CA THR A 66 -19.41 1.12 18.35
C THR A 66 -19.13 2.09 19.49
N GLY A 67 -20.19 2.58 20.17
CA GLY A 67 -20.08 3.66 21.16
C GLY A 67 -19.86 5.05 20.55
N LEU A 68 -19.87 5.18 19.22
CA LEU A 68 -19.75 6.44 18.51
C LEU A 68 -21.11 7.15 18.43
N ARG A 69 -21.09 8.46 18.19
CA ARG A 69 -22.31 9.26 18.06
C ARG A 69 -23.07 8.89 16.77
N GLU A 70 -24.38 8.65 16.88
CA GLU A 70 -25.26 8.53 15.70
C GLU A 70 -25.14 9.77 14.80
N GLY A 71 -25.15 9.57 13.49
CA GLY A 71 -24.98 10.64 12.52
C GLY A 71 -23.52 11.01 12.23
N THR A 72 -22.54 10.37 12.90
CA THR A 72 -21.11 10.59 12.62
C THR A 72 -20.81 10.32 11.13
N PRO A 73 -20.17 11.25 10.40
CA PRO A 73 -19.84 11.05 9.00
C PRO A 73 -18.90 9.87 8.78
N ILE A 74 -19.16 9.08 7.75
CA ILE A 74 -18.28 8.02 7.27
C ILE A 74 -17.64 8.53 5.98
N VAL A 75 -16.31 8.63 5.96
CA VAL A 75 -15.55 9.22 4.86
C VAL A 75 -14.84 8.13 4.07
N ALA A 76 -14.81 8.27 2.74
CA ALA A 76 -14.08 7.39 1.84
C ALA A 76 -12.57 7.49 2.09
N GLY A 77 -11.95 6.38 2.48
CA GLY A 77 -10.50 6.24 2.62
C GLY A 77 -9.87 5.49 1.45
N GLY A 78 -8.75 4.81 1.69
CA GLY A 78 -8.11 3.88 0.75
C GLY A 78 -7.50 2.70 1.47
N GLY A 79 -6.61 1.99 0.79
CA GLY A 79 -5.69 1.02 1.39
C GLY A 79 -4.69 1.67 2.35
N ASP A 80 -4.03 0.85 3.15
CA ASP A 80 -3.07 1.30 4.18
C ASP A 80 -1.87 2.03 3.59
N GLY A 81 -1.26 1.51 2.52
CA GLY A 81 -0.14 2.16 1.81
C GLY A 81 -0.50 3.53 1.26
N GLN A 82 -1.65 3.62 0.57
CA GLN A 82 -2.15 4.89 0.03
C GLN A 82 -2.45 5.89 1.16
N CYS A 83 -3.06 5.44 2.27
CA CYS A 83 -3.32 6.29 3.43
C CYS A 83 -2.02 6.72 4.15
N ALA A 84 -1.00 5.86 4.20
CA ALA A 84 0.30 6.17 4.77
C ALA A 84 1.03 7.26 3.95
N GLY A 85 0.97 7.17 2.61
CA GLY A 85 1.49 8.22 1.72
C GLY A 85 0.82 9.57 1.99
N THR A 86 -0.51 9.60 2.08
CA THR A 86 -1.27 10.80 2.45
C THR A 86 -0.88 11.31 3.84
N GLY A 87 -0.78 10.43 4.84
CA GLY A 87 -0.37 10.77 6.20
C GLY A 87 1.05 11.33 6.30
N ALA A 88 1.95 10.93 5.40
CA ALA A 88 3.30 11.46 5.25
C ALA A 88 3.38 12.76 4.43
N GLY A 89 2.26 13.27 3.93
CA GLY A 89 2.20 14.49 3.11
C GLY A 89 2.64 14.30 1.66
N VAL A 90 2.66 13.07 1.16
CA VAL A 90 3.03 12.75 -0.24
C VAL A 90 1.81 12.95 -1.14
N LEU A 91 1.46 14.22 -1.35
CA LEU A 91 0.25 14.68 -2.06
C LEU A 91 0.56 15.58 -3.26
N GLN A 92 1.84 15.69 -3.63
CA GLN A 92 2.28 16.53 -4.74
C GLN A 92 3.46 15.88 -5.47
N PRO A 93 3.67 16.18 -6.76
CA PRO A 93 4.79 15.64 -7.51
C PRO A 93 6.12 15.96 -6.84
N ARG A 94 7.11 15.08 -7.05
CA ARG A 94 8.46 15.18 -6.47
C ARG A 94 8.53 14.94 -4.96
N CYS A 95 7.47 14.41 -4.37
CA CYS A 95 7.49 13.84 -3.03
C CYS A 95 7.41 12.31 -3.12
N ALA A 96 8.13 11.64 -2.24
CA ALA A 96 8.10 10.19 -2.09
C ALA A 96 8.09 9.83 -0.60
N TYR A 97 7.50 8.69 -0.26
CA TYR A 97 7.63 8.07 1.05
C TYR A 97 8.48 6.81 0.94
N ILE A 98 9.08 6.44 2.07
CA ILE A 98 9.68 5.13 2.28
C ILE A 98 9.23 4.62 3.64
N ASN A 99 8.69 3.41 3.65
CA ASN A 99 8.36 2.64 4.83
C ASN A 99 9.36 1.50 4.94
N LEU A 100 10.17 1.51 6.01
CA LEU A 100 11.20 0.52 6.29
C LEU A 100 10.71 -0.41 7.39
N GLY A 101 10.42 -1.66 7.03
CA GLY A 101 10.08 -2.71 7.98
C GLY A 101 10.47 -4.08 7.43
N THR A 102 9.71 -5.11 7.81
CA THR A 102 9.91 -6.48 7.29
C THR A 102 9.99 -6.51 5.77
N ALA A 103 9.16 -5.69 5.11
CA ALA A 103 9.29 -5.29 3.72
C ALA A 103 9.66 -3.81 3.64
N VAL A 104 10.26 -3.40 2.53
CA VAL A 104 10.44 -1.99 2.18
C VAL A 104 9.41 -1.62 1.14
N VAL A 105 8.53 -0.69 1.50
CA VAL A 105 7.53 -0.13 0.58
C VAL A 105 7.88 1.33 0.36
N SER A 106 7.92 1.76 -0.90
CA SER A 106 8.16 3.15 -1.24
C SER A 106 7.19 3.58 -2.31
N GLY A 107 6.82 4.85 -2.31
CA GLY A 107 5.88 5.36 -3.31
C GLY A 107 6.13 6.82 -3.60
N SER A 108 5.78 7.23 -4.81
CA SER A 108 5.85 8.62 -5.24
C SER A 108 4.51 9.08 -5.81
N PHE A 109 4.18 10.35 -5.59
CA PHE A 109 2.95 10.91 -6.11
C PHE A 109 3.11 11.41 -7.54
N GLY A 110 2.12 11.14 -8.38
CA GLY A 110 2.00 11.71 -9.72
C GLY A 110 0.56 12.05 -10.09
N ILE A 111 0.39 12.96 -11.05
CA ILE A 111 -0.94 13.43 -11.50
C ILE A 111 -1.51 12.54 -12.59
N ASP A 112 -0.65 12.02 -13.45
CA ASP A 112 -1.06 11.24 -14.61
C ASP A 112 -1.16 9.76 -14.27
N TYR A 113 -2.13 9.08 -14.89
CA TYR A 113 -2.10 7.63 -14.88
C TYR A 113 -0.96 7.16 -15.77
N VAL A 114 0.00 6.47 -15.16
CA VAL A 114 1.06 5.73 -15.84
C VAL A 114 1.04 4.29 -15.32
N HIS A 115 1.68 3.37 -16.03
CA HIS A 115 1.92 2.02 -15.53
C HIS A 115 3.28 1.56 -16.04
N ASP A 116 3.97 0.73 -15.28
CA ASP A 116 5.23 0.12 -15.66
C ASP A 116 5.39 -1.20 -14.89
N LEU A 117 6.36 -2.04 -15.28
CA LEU A 117 6.75 -3.16 -14.43
C LEU A 117 7.54 -2.68 -13.20
N ALA A 118 8.18 -1.51 -13.28
CA ALA A 118 8.98 -0.94 -12.19
C ALA A 118 8.18 -0.48 -10.96
N PHE A 119 6.85 -0.39 -11.05
CA PHE A 119 5.99 0.01 -9.93
C PHE A 119 4.54 -0.40 -10.20
N ARG A 120 3.75 -0.61 -9.14
CA ARG A 120 2.30 -0.62 -9.28
C ARG A 120 1.75 0.80 -9.23
N THR A 121 0.64 1.02 -9.92
CA THR A 121 -0.06 2.29 -9.87
C THR A 121 -1.32 2.13 -9.04
N GLU A 122 -1.44 2.93 -8.01
CA GLU A 122 -2.56 2.99 -7.09
C GLU A 122 -3.19 4.38 -7.19
N THR A 123 -4.49 4.50 -6.98
CA THR A 123 -5.10 5.83 -6.88
C THR A 123 -4.64 6.49 -5.58
N ALA A 124 -4.44 7.80 -5.57
CA ALA A 124 -4.06 8.50 -4.34
C ALA A 124 -5.27 8.67 -3.42
N VAL A 125 -5.08 8.61 -2.10
CA VAL A 125 -6.07 9.08 -1.11
C VAL A 125 -5.96 10.60 -1.03
N ALA A 126 -6.36 11.27 -2.11
CA ALA A 126 -6.28 12.70 -2.36
C ALA A 126 -7.44 13.13 -3.28
N ASP A 127 -7.54 14.42 -3.61
CA ASP A 127 -8.55 14.93 -4.55
C ASP A 127 -8.37 14.34 -5.97
N ASP A 128 -7.11 14.22 -6.40
CA ASP A 128 -6.66 13.63 -7.66
C ASP A 128 -5.26 13.02 -7.55
N GLY A 129 -4.84 12.33 -8.62
CA GLY A 129 -3.52 11.73 -8.76
C GLY A 129 -3.43 10.26 -8.34
N TYR A 130 -2.20 9.77 -8.35
CA TYR A 130 -1.82 8.37 -8.22
C TYR A 130 -0.57 8.25 -7.36
N ILE A 131 -0.41 7.09 -6.74
CA ILE A 131 0.82 6.65 -6.11
C ILE A 131 1.46 5.59 -7.00
N TYR A 132 2.73 5.80 -7.35
CA TYR A 132 3.56 4.80 -8.03
C TYR A 132 4.36 4.09 -6.95
N GLU A 133 3.93 2.89 -6.57
CA GLU A 133 4.45 2.15 -5.43
C GLU A 133 5.37 1.00 -5.85
N THR A 134 6.44 0.83 -5.10
CA THR A 134 7.40 -0.28 -5.15
C THR A 134 7.36 -1.05 -3.84
N CYS A 135 7.49 -2.38 -3.90
CA CYS A 135 7.49 -3.26 -2.75
C CYS A 135 8.65 -4.28 -2.84
N LEU A 136 9.67 -4.06 -2.01
CA LEU A 136 10.70 -5.05 -1.74
C LEU A 136 10.29 -5.90 -0.53
N ARG A 137 9.92 -7.15 -0.77
CA ARG A 137 9.37 -8.05 0.26
C ARG A 137 10.37 -8.45 1.36
N ALA A 138 11.68 -8.32 1.11
CA ALA A 138 12.73 -8.68 2.04
C ALA A 138 13.51 -7.44 2.50
N GLY A 139 12.85 -6.62 3.34
CA GLY A 139 13.46 -5.48 4.03
C GLY A 139 14.31 -5.93 5.22
N THR A 140 13.90 -5.57 6.44
CA THR A 140 14.61 -6.00 7.67
C THR A 140 14.65 -7.51 7.83
N PHE A 141 13.69 -8.23 7.23
CA PHE A 141 13.71 -9.70 7.17
C PHE A 141 15.05 -10.25 6.65
N LEU A 142 15.65 -9.63 5.64
CA LEU A 142 16.90 -10.10 5.07
C LEU A 142 18.07 -9.92 6.04
N VAL A 143 18.05 -8.83 6.81
CA VAL A 143 19.05 -8.55 7.86
C VAL A 143 18.93 -9.59 8.97
N ASP A 144 17.72 -9.84 9.46
CA ASP A 144 17.45 -10.84 10.50
C ASP A 144 17.85 -12.24 10.03
N TRP A 145 17.47 -12.62 8.80
CA TRP A 145 17.83 -13.90 8.20
C TRP A 145 19.35 -14.05 8.09
N MET A 146 20.06 -13.02 7.63
CA MET A 146 21.52 -13.06 7.49
C MET A 146 22.21 -13.22 8.84
N ALA A 147 21.81 -12.44 9.84
CA ALA A 147 22.37 -12.55 11.19
C ALA A 147 22.13 -13.95 11.77
N ARG A 148 20.92 -14.49 11.61
CA ARG A 148 20.58 -15.82 12.14
C ARG A 148 21.31 -16.94 11.41
N GLU A 149 21.22 -16.99 10.09
CA GLU A 149 21.70 -18.14 9.30
C GLU A 149 23.21 -18.08 9.03
N MET A 150 23.80 -16.89 8.90
CA MET A 150 25.23 -16.75 8.60
C MET A 150 26.08 -16.51 9.83
N LEU A 151 25.57 -15.80 10.84
CA LEU A 151 26.33 -15.44 12.04
C LEU A 151 25.90 -16.22 13.28
N GLY A 152 24.78 -16.96 13.22
CA GLY A 152 24.24 -17.70 14.36
C GLY A 152 23.70 -16.79 15.47
N VAL A 153 23.33 -15.55 15.14
CA VAL A 153 22.88 -14.52 16.08
C VAL A 153 21.38 -14.28 15.92
N ASP A 154 20.66 -14.24 17.04
CA ASP A 154 19.30 -13.70 17.09
C ASP A 154 19.36 -12.21 17.44
N LEU A 155 18.95 -11.34 16.51
CA LEU A 155 18.93 -9.89 16.72
C LEU A 155 17.77 -9.45 17.63
N HIS A 156 16.78 -10.33 17.89
CA HIS A 156 15.63 -9.98 18.68
C HIS A 156 16.00 -9.76 20.16
N GLY A 157 16.16 -8.48 20.54
CA GLY A 157 16.57 -8.09 21.90
C GLY A 157 18.08 -8.01 22.09
N ALA A 158 18.87 -8.14 21.03
CA ALA A 158 20.33 -8.02 21.03
C ALA A 158 20.77 -6.71 20.35
N SER A 159 20.37 -5.56 20.92
CA SER A 159 20.64 -4.24 20.34
C SER A 159 22.12 -3.93 20.22
N ASP A 160 22.93 -4.40 21.16
CA ASP A 160 24.39 -4.27 21.15
C ASP A 160 25.04 -4.99 19.97
N VAL A 161 24.52 -6.17 19.61
CA VAL A 161 25.01 -6.92 18.45
C VAL A 161 24.60 -6.25 17.15
N LEU A 162 23.36 -5.75 17.06
CA LEU A 162 22.92 -4.97 15.90
C LEU A 162 23.78 -3.71 15.72
N GLU A 163 24.02 -2.95 16.78
CA GLU A 163 24.87 -1.75 16.76
C GLU A 163 26.31 -2.08 16.29
N ALA A 164 26.87 -3.21 16.72
CA ALA A 164 28.19 -3.65 16.28
C ALA A 164 28.21 -4.00 14.78
N LEU A 165 27.20 -4.71 14.28
CA LEU A 165 27.07 -5.03 12.85
C LEU A 165 26.89 -3.77 12.00
N GLU A 166 26.10 -2.80 12.47
CA GLU A 166 25.95 -1.51 11.81
C GLU A 166 27.27 -0.74 11.75
N ALA A 167 28.05 -0.75 12.82
CA ALA A 167 29.37 -0.10 12.87
C ALA A 167 30.37 -0.76 11.90
N GLU A 168 30.40 -2.09 11.81
CA GLU A 168 31.23 -2.81 10.83
C GLU A 168 30.79 -2.53 9.39
N ALA A 169 29.49 -2.55 9.12
CA ALA A 169 28.94 -2.21 7.81
C ALA A 169 29.28 -0.78 7.39
N ALA A 170 29.21 0.18 8.33
CA ALA A 170 29.56 1.58 8.09
C ALA A 170 31.05 1.80 7.80
N ALA A 171 31.93 0.92 8.29
CA ALA A 171 33.37 0.96 8.00
C ALA A 171 33.74 0.36 6.63
N SER A 172 32.82 -0.39 6.01
CA SER A 172 33.00 -0.94 4.66
C SER A 172 33.06 0.17 3.60
N PRO A 173 33.95 0.10 2.59
CA PRO A 173 33.97 1.08 1.53
C PRO A 173 32.67 1.07 0.72
N ILE A 174 32.28 2.23 0.18
CA ILE A 174 31.16 2.35 -0.76
C ILE A 174 31.31 1.30 -1.88
N GLY A 175 30.26 0.53 -2.13
CA GLY A 175 30.25 -0.58 -3.09
C GLY A 175 30.74 -1.92 -2.53
N ALA A 176 31.02 -2.03 -1.23
CA ALA A 176 31.34 -3.27 -0.53
C ALA A 176 32.43 -4.13 -1.21
N GLY A 177 33.45 -3.48 -1.78
CA GLY A 177 34.53 -4.18 -2.49
C GLY A 177 34.09 -4.90 -3.78
N GLY A 178 32.93 -4.54 -4.34
CA GLY A 178 32.37 -5.15 -5.55
C GLY A 178 31.37 -6.28 -5.29
N ILE A 179 31.01 -6.54 -4.03
CA ILE A 179 29.96 -7.52 -3.69
C ILE A 179 28.58 -6.92 -4.01
N MET A 180 27.74 -7.70 -4.68
CA MET A 180 26.37 -7.35 -5.02
C MET A 180 25.40 -8.36 -4.40
N LEU A 181 24.34 -7.85 -3.76
CA LEU A 181 23.28 -8.64 -3.16
C LEU A 181 21.97 -8.40 -3.91
N LEU A 182 21.28 -9.48 -4.27
CA LEU A 182 19.93 -9.44 -4.83
C LEU A 182 18.92 -9.82 -3.72
N PRO A 183 18.12 -8.88 -3.20
CA PRO A 183 17.32 -9.09 -1.99
C PRO A 183 15.98 -9.83 -2.26
N TYR A 184 15.98 -10.89 -3.07
CA TYR A 184 14.75 -11.58 -3.53
C TYR A 184 14.37 -12.82 -2.71
N TRP A 185 14.75 -12.86 -1.43
CA TRP A 185 14.55 -14.03 -0.56
C TRP A 185 13.07 -14.39 -0.30
N GLN A 186 12.14 -13.48 -0.59
CA GLN A 186 10.68 -13.71 -0.50
C GLN A 186 9.98 -13.51 -1.85
N GLY A 187 10.67 -13.83 -2.95
CA GLY A 187 10.25 -13.44 -4.29
C GLY A 187 10.37 -11.93 -4.49
N VAL A 188 9.96 -11.48 -5.67
CA VAL A 188 10.11 -10.10 -6.10
C VAL A 188 8.82 -9.60 -6.75
N MET A 189 8.35 -8.43 -6.31
CA MET A 189 7.31 -7.69 -7.03
C MET A 189 7.99 -6.87 -8.11
N ASP A 190 8.03 -5.55 -8.03
CA ASP A 190 8.77 -4.74 -8.98
C ASP A 190 10.29 -5.02 -8.97
N PRO A 191 10.97 -4.94 -10.14
CA PRO A 191 10.42 -4.79 -11.48
C PRO A 191 10.08 -6.13 -12.17
N HIS A 192 10.19 -7.27 -11.49
CA HIS A 192 10.23 -8.60 -12.12
C HIS A 192 8.92 -9.41 -12.03
N TRP A 193 8.13 -9.17 -11.00
CA TRP A 193 6.85 -9.79 -10.67
C TRP A 193 6.93 -11.32 -10.65
N ASP A 194 7.93 -11.84 -9.94
CA ASP A 194 8.24 -13.26 -9.85
C ASP A 194 8.04 -13.78 -8.41
N SER A 195 7.19 -14.78 -8.29
CA SER A 195 6.87 -15.44 -7.02
C SER A 195 7.72 -16.68 -6.73
N ALA A 196 8.60 -17.09 -7.66
CA ALA A 196 9.46 -18.26 -7.54
C ALA A 196 10.52 -18.14 -6.45
#